data_AF-A0A8C5SFY3-F1
#
_entry.id   AF-A0A8C5SFY3-F1
#
_cell.length_a   1.000
_cell.length_b   1.000
_cell.length_c   1.000
_cell.angle_alpha   90.00
_cell.angle_beta   90.00
_cell.angle_gamma   90.00
#
_symmetry.space_group_name_H-M   'P 1'
#
loop_
_entity.id
_entity.type
_entity.pdbx_description
1 polymer ?
#
loop_
_entity_poly.entity_id
_entity_poly.type
_entity_poly.pdbx_seq_one_letter_code
_entity_poly.pdbx_strand_id
1 'polypeptide(L)'
;LCIRWCYVRYCQLYGLLDLSQWKDDVRSKIIDFLNHLIDLGVAGFRIDAAKHIRPEDINVILSKLNNLNVRWFSKGSRPFVYQEVIDLGSEAVQSSEYFRNGRVTEFKYGMQLGTVLRKWNGQKMANLKSWGESWHMMPSNKAFVFVDNHDNQRGHGSGGSSILTFWNPRLYKMAVGFMLAHPYGFTRIMSSYWWPKDTQNGTDLNDWVGPPSNSDGSIKPVTVYADETCGNGWICEHRWDEIRSMVIFRNVVSEKPITNWWDNNNNQVAFGRAGKGFVVFNNDDRNLSVILPTGLPAGVYCDVISGQKEGKACTGIQIHVAANGMAHFQINYQAKHPFIAIHVEARL
;
A
#
# COMPACT_ATOMS: atom_id res chain seq x y z
N LEU A 1 15.45 -16.00 26.90
CA LEU A 1 14.41 -15.21 26.20
C LEU A 1 14.27 -13.78 26.72
N CYS A 2 14.14 -13.54 28.04
CA CYS A 2 13.94 -12.19 28.61
C CYS A 2 15.02 -11.13 28.22
N ILE A 3 16.28 -11.55 28.05
CA ILE A 3 17.40 -10.65 27.69
C ILE A 3 17.25 -10.04 26.27
N ARG A 4 16.69 -10.76 25.29
CA ARG A 4 16.53 -10.23 23.91
C ARG A 4 15.41 -9.19 23.81
N TRP A 5 14.34 -9.34 24.59
CA TRP A 5 13.24 -8.37 24.66
C TRP A 5 13.68 -7.03 25.26
N CYS A 6 14.46 -7.09 26.35
CA CYS A 6 14.95 -5.89 27.00
C CYS A 6 15.86 -5.08 26.08
N TYR A 7 16.68 -5.71 25.25
CA TYR A 7 17.57 -4.95 24.37
C TYR A 7 16.80 -4.17 23.29
N VAL A 8 15.69 -4.69 22.76
CA VAL A 8 14.94 -4.03 21.68
C VAL A 8 14.19 -2.79 22.15
N ARG A 9 13.75 -2.75 23.42
CA ARG A 9 12.87 -1.70 23.98
C ARG A 9 13.50 -0.79 25.02
N TYR A 10 14.77 -1.01 25.38
CA TYR A 10 15.46 -0.24 26.42
C TYR A 10 16.90 0.14 26.02
N CYS A 11 17.28 -0.08 24.76
CA CYS A 11 18.59 0.31 24.24
C CYS A 11 18.42 1.15 22.98
N GLN A 12 19.46 1.92 22.67
CA GLN A 12 19.46 2.87 21.58
C GLN A 12 19.37 2.15 20.22
N LEU A 13 18.31 2.43 19.47
CA LEU A 13 18.19 2.02 18.07
C LEU A 13 19.21 2.81 17.25
N TYR A 14 20.26 2.17 16.73
CA TYR A 14 21.33 2.82 15.97
C TYR A 14 21.96 4.05 16.66
N GLY A 15 22.04 4.05 17.99
CA GLY A 15 22.59 5.17 18.76
C GLY A 15 21.62 6.33 19.01
N LEU A 16 20.37 6.23 18.55
CA LEU A 16 19.32 7.20 18.86
C LEU A 16 18.99 7.17 20.36
N LEU A 17 18.95 8.35 20.99
CA LEU A 17 18.64 8.47 22.42
C LEU A 17 17.24 7.90 22.72
N ASP A 18 17.21 6.84 23.53
CA ASP A 18 15.98 6.13 23.87
C ASP A 18 15.26 6.82 25.04
N LEU A 19 14.11 7.42 24.76
CA LEU A 19 13.32 8.12 25.78
C LEU A 19 12.81 7.10 26.80
N SER A 20 12.84 7.43 28.10
CA SER A 20 12.24 6.58 29.13
C SER A 20 10.72 6.73 29.17
N GLN A 21 9.98 6.18 28.19
CA GLN A 21 8.52 6.39 28.08
C GLN A 21 7.71 5.71 29.20
N TRP A 22 8.35 5.04 30.16
CA TRP A 22 7.71 4.63 31.41
C TRP A 22 7.62 5.74 32.47
N LYS A 23 8.36 6.84 32.31
CA LYS A 23 8.30 8.01 33.21
C LYS A 23 7.15 8.93 32.83
N ASP A 24 6.39 9.39 33.81
CA ASP A 24 5.20 10.21 33.57
C ASP A 24 5.51 11.58 32.96
N ASP A 25 6.62 12.21 33.32
CA ASP A 25 7.03 13.49 32.71
C ASP A 25 7.31 13.34 31.22
N VAL A 26 7.98 12.24 30.82
CA VAL A 26 8.26 11.94 29.40
C VAL A 26 6.96 11.68 28.64
N ARG A 27 6.06 10.85 29.19
CA ARG A 27 4.75 10.59 28.58
C ARG A 27 3.94 11.87 28.44
N SER A 28 3.94 12.72 29.47
CA SER A 28 3.16 13.98 29.46
C SER A 28 3.62 14.88 28.33
N LYS A 29 4.94 15.03 28.11
CA LYS A 29 5.45 15.78 26.95
C LYS A 29 5.01 15.22 25.60
N ILE A 30 4.98 13.90 25.46
CA ILE A 30 4.50 13.23 24.24
C ILE A 30 2.99 13.49 24.06
N ILE A 31 2.20 13.31 25.12
CA ILE A 31 0.74 13.51 25.10
C ILE A 31 0.40 14.97 24.76
N ASP A 32 1.06 15.94 25.38
CA ASP A 32 0.84 17.37 25.13
C ASP A 32 1.08 17.70 23.65
N PHE A 33 2.17 17.19 23.08
CA PHE A 33 2.47 17.35 21.66
C PHE A 33 1.42 16.72 20.75
N LEU A 34 1.02 15.47 21.02
CA LEU A 34 0.02 14.78 20.21
C LEU A 34 -1.37 15.42 20.33
N ASN A 35 -1.76 15.87 21.52
CA ASN A 35 -3.02 16.59 21.72
C ASN A 35 -3.02 17.94 21.01
N HIS A 36 -1.91 18.67 21.02
CA HIS A 36 -1.79 19.89 20.22
C HIS A 36 -2.04 19.63 18.73
N LEU A 37 -1.51 18.53 18.17
CA LEU A 37 -1.77 18.16 16.78
C LEU A 37 -3.25 17.77 16.55
N ILE A 38 -3.87 17.06 17.48
CA ILE A 38 -5.31 16.72 17.42
C ILE A 38 -6.15 18.00 17.39
N ASP A 39 -5.83 18.98 18.23
CA ASP A 39 -6.53 20.25 18.30
C ASP A 39 -6.39 21.05 16.99
N LEU A 40 -5.22 20.97 16.33
CA LEU A 40 -5.00 21.53 14.99
C LEU A 40 -5.81 20.82 13.89
N GLY A 41 -6.24 19.57 14.11
CA GLY A 41 -7.16 18.85 13.23
C GLY A 41 -6.61 17.59 12.56
N VAL A 42 -5.47 17.04 13.00
CA VAL A 42 -4.98 15.76 12.45
C VAL A 42 -5.97 14.63 12.77
N ALA A 43 -6.12 13.67 11.86
CA ALA A 43 -7.05 12.55 12.03
C ALA A 43 -6.43 11.33 12.75
N GLY A 44 -5.11 11.32 12.94
CA GLY A 44 -4.40 10.13 13.41
C GLY A 44 -2.89 10.21 13.31
N PHE A 45 -2.21 9.11 13.67
CA PHE A 45 -0.76 9.04 13.82
C PHE A 45 -0.18 7.73 13.28
N ARG A 46 0.98 7.84 12.60
CA ARG A 46 1.97 6.77 12.51
C ARG A 46 2.80 6.81 13.78
N ILE A 47 2.85 5.71 14.52
CA ILE A 47 3.82 5.56 15.61
C ILE A 47 5.07 4.93 15.01
N ASP A 48 6.08 5.78 14.77
CA ASP A 48 7.41 5.39 14.32
C ASP A 48 8.10 4.46 15.32
N ALA A 49 8.90 3.51 14.82
CA ALA A 49 9.69 2.61 15.63
C ALA A 49 8.91 1.91 16.77
N ALA A 50 7.60 1.68 16.60
CA ALA A 50 6.73 1.17 17.66
C ALA A 50 7.21 -0.18 18.21
N LYS A 51 7.89 -1.00 17.39
CA LYS A 51 8.58 -2.23 17.83
C LYS A 51 9.51 -2.02 19.04
N HIS A 52 10.13 -0.85 19.12
CA HIS A 52 11.10 -0.43 20.14
C HIS A 52 10.46 0.25 21.36
N ILE A 53 9.14 0.39 21.38
CA ILE A 53 8.41 0.95 22.52
C ILE A 53 7.58 -0.18 23.12
N ARG A 54 7.44 -0.22 24.45
CA ARG A 54 6.56 -1.21 25.06
C ARG A 54 5.10 -0.97 24.63
N PRO A 55 4.35 -2.04 24.28
CA PRO A 55 2.93 -1.92 23.99
C PRO A 55 2.13 -1.28 25.12
N GLU A 56 2.53 -1.45 26.38
CA GLU A 56 1.90 -0.80 27.54
C GLU A 56 2.12 0.71 27.55
N ASP A 57 3.34 1.16 27.24
CA ASP A 57 3.68 2.58 27.27
C ASP A 57 2.94 3.33 26.15
N ILE A 58 2.87 2.73 24.95
CA ILE A 58 2.02 3.22 23.86
C ILE A 58 0.56 3.29 24.32
N ASN A 59 0.04 2.25 24.97
CA ASN A 59 -1.35 2.21 25.41
C ASN A 59 -1.69 3.33 26.39
N VAL A 60 -0.83 3.58 27.37
CA VAL A 60 -1.00 4.66 28.35
C VAL A 60 -1.04 6.02 27.65
N ILE A 61 -0.12 6.29 26.72
CA ILE A 61 -0.09 7.53 25.94
C ILE A 61 -1.40 7.69 25.15
N LEU A 62 -1.77 6.66 24.38
CA LEU A 62 -2.97 6.68 23.54
C LEU A 62 -4.26 6.84 24.35
N SER A 63 -4.32 6.28 25.56
CA SER A 63 -5.49 6.39 26.45
C SER A 63 -5.76 7.82 26.92
N LYS A 64 -4.72 8.66 26.99
CA LYS A 64 -4.76 10.04 27.45
C LYS A 64 -4.90 11.07 26.33
N LEU A 65 -4.95 10.63 25.07
CA LEU A 65 -5.19 11.53 23.94
C LEU A 65 -6.63 12.04 23.93
N ASN A 66 -6.81 13.27 23.45
CA ASN A 66 -8.10 13.87 23.18
C ASN A 66 -8.86 13.10 22.08
N ASN A 67 -10.17 13.34 22.01
CA ASN A 67 -10.93 13.00 20.80
C ASN A 67 -10.62 14.00 19.69
N LEU A 68 -10.86 13.62 18.44
CA LEU A 68 -10.64 14.46 17.27
C LEU A 68 -11.47 15.74 17.30
N ASN A 69 -10.93 16.79 16.69
CA ASN A 69 -11.55 18.12 16.67
C ASN A 69 -12.94 18.09 16.02
N VAL A 70 -13.96 18.47 16.79
CA VAL A 70 -15.38 18.40 16.40
C VAL A 70 -15.78 19.37 15.28
N ARG A 71 -14.88 20.29 14.88
CA ARG A 71 -15.06 21.13 13.70
C ARG A 71 -15.13 20.30 12.41
N TRP A 72 -14.39 19.19 12.35
CA TRP A 72 -14.27 18.35 11.16
C TRP A 72 -14.72 16.92 11.38
N PHE A 73 -14.73 16.45 12.63
CA PHE A 73 -15.02 15.06 12.99
C PHE A 73 -16.28 14.95 13.86
N SER A 74 -16.91 13.78 13.83
CA SER A 74 -18.04 13.49 14.71
C SER A 74 -17.61 13.49 16.18
N LYS A 75 -18.49 13.93 17.08
CA LYS A 75 -18.21 13.95 18.52
C LYS A 75 -17.85 12.54 18.99
N GLY A 76 -16.72 12.41 19.70
CA GLY A 76 -16.25 11.13 20.24
C GLY A 76 -15.34 10.34 19.29
N SER A 77 -15.06 10.82 18.08
CA SER A 77 -14.08 10.18 17.19
C SER A 77 -12.69 10.14 17.83
N ARG A 78 -12.07 8.96 17.87
CA ARG A 78 -10.68 8.76 18.34
C ARG A 78 -9.70 8.89 17.17
N PRO A 79 -8.45 9.33 17.41
CA PRO A 79 -7.42 9.37 16.37
C PRO A 79 -7.15 7.97 15.81
N PHE A 80 -7.03 7.87 14.49
CA PHE A 80 -6.60 6.64 13.82
C PHE A 80 -5.13 6.38 14.13
N VAL A 81 -4.79 5.15 14.55
CA VAL A 81 -3.42 4.79 14.92
C VAL A 81 -2.97 3.60 14.11
N TYR A 82 -1.78 3.71 13.51
CA TYR A 82 -1.04 2.58 12.99
C TYR A 82 0.40 2.62 13.48
N GLN A 83 0.89 1.44 13.86
CA GLN A 83 2.17 1.28 14.54
C GLN A 83 3.16 0.64 13.59
N GLU A 84 4.34 1.23 13.47
CA GLU A 84 5.42 0.61 12.74
C GLU A 84 6.06 -0.50 13.56
N VAL A 85 5.73 -1.73 13.19
CA VAL A 85 6.35 -2.93 13.76
C VAL A 85 6.83 -3.79 12.61
N ILE A 86 8.14 -3.80 12.38
CA ILE A 86 8.77 -4.69 11.41
C ILE A 86 8.81 -6.10 12.01
N ASP A 87 7.91 -6.95 11.56
CA ASP A 87 7.78 -8.35 11.98
C ASP A 87 7.69 -9.27 10.75
N LEU A 88 8.78 -10.02 10.49
CA LEU A 88 8.83 -11.01 9.42
C LEU A 88 8.66 -12.46 9.93
N GLY A 89 8.35 -12.64 11.22
CA GLY A 89 7.99 -13.94 11.82
C GLY A 89 9.13 -14.74 12.48
N SER A 90 10.37 -14.25 12.48
CA SER A 90 11.53 -14.95 13.05
C SER A 90 12.09 -14.31 14.33
N GLU A 91 11.42 -13.29 14.85
CA GLU A 91 11.88 -12.49 15.98
C GLU A 91 11.05 -12.68 17.24
N ALA A 92 11.61 -12.25 18.37
CA ALA A 92 10.96 -12.35 19.67
C ALA A 92 9.74 -11.42 19.77
N VAL A 93 9.88 -10.16 19.30
CA VAL A 93 8.80 -9.17 19.29
C VAL A 93 7.83 -9.48 18.15
N GLN A 94 6.55 -9.62 18.48
CA GLN A 94 5.49 -9.97 17.56
C GLN A 94 4.56 -8.77 17.35
N SER A 95 4.13 -8.55 16.11
CA SER A 95 3.16 -7.50 15.75
C SER A 95 1.84 -7.61 16.53
N SER A 96 1.45 -8.82 16.93
CA SER A 96 0.22 -9.10 17.67
C SER A 96 0.14 -8.45 19.05
N GLU A 97 1.28 -8.18 19.69
CA GLU A 97 1.34 -7.47 20.98
C GLU A 97 0.77 -6.05 20.91
N TYR A 98 0.76 -5.46 19.70
CA TYR A 98 0.37 -4.07 19.46
C TYR A 98 -1.08 -3.93 19.00
N PHE A 99 -1.82 -5.03 18.79
CA PHE A 99 -3.18 -5.00 18.24
C PHE A 99 -4.21 -4.27 19.10
N ARG A 100 -3.98 -4.15 20.41
CA ARG A 100 -4.86 -3.40 21.32
C ARG A 100 -4.74 -1.88 21.13
N ASN A 101 -3.65 -1.41 20.53
CA ASN A 101 -3.33 0.02 20.41
C ASN A 101 -3.75 0.61 19.05
N GLY A 102 -4.07 -0.22 18.06
CA GLY A 102 -4.45 0.23 16.73
C GLY A 102 -4.09 -0.80 15.66
N ARG A 103 -3.94 -0.31 14.43
CA ARG A 103 -3.40 -1.10 13.31
C ARG A 103 -1.87 -1.22 13.42
N VAL A 104 -1.31 -2.13 12.65
CA VAL A 104 0.14 -2.39 12.57
C VAL A 104 0.54 -2.51 11.11
N THR A 105 1.72 -2.00 10.77
CA THR A 105 2.31 -2.13 9.42
C THR A 105 2.59 -3.60 9.09
N GLU A 106 1.97 -4.13 8.05
CA GLU A 106 2.18 -5.52 7.60
C GLU A 106 3.30 -5.58 6.54
N PHE A 107 4.56 -5.62 7.00
CA PHE A 107 5.72 -5.62 6.10
C PHE A 107 5.83 -6.89 5.25
N LYS A 108 5.21 -8.01 5.65
CA LYS A 108 5.17 -9.22 4.82
C LYS A 108 4.40 -8.97 3.53
N TYR A 109 3.45 -8.04 3.53
CA TYR A 109 2.62 -7.69 2.37
C TYR A 109 3.46 -7.31 1.14
N GLY A 110 4.23 -6.21 1.24
CA GLY A 110 5.04 -5.70 0.14
C GLY A 110 6.14 -6.68 -0.28
N MET A 111 6.79 -7.33 0.69
CA MET A 111 7.85 -8.31 0.46
C MET A 111 7.34 -9.53 -0.33
N GLN A 112 6.25 -10.16 0.13
CA GLN A 112 5.71 -11.35 -0.51
C GLN A 112 5.12 -11.01 -1.89
N LEU A 113 4.40 -9.89 -2.01
CA LEU A 113 3.83 -9.46 -3.30
C LEU A 113 4.92 -9.14 -4.31
N GLY A 114 5.98 -8.46 -3.88
CA GLY A 114 7.16 -8.19 -4.70
C GLY A 114 7.84 -9.48 -5.16
N THR A 115 8.04 -10.44 -4.26
CA THR A 115 8.59 -11.77 -4.59
C THR A 115 7.75 -12.49 -5.64
N VAL A 116 6.41 -12.47 -5.49
CA VAL A 116 5.47 -13.08 -6.42
C VAL A 116 5.52 -12.41 -7.80
N LEU A 117 5.46 -11.08 -7.87
CA LEU A 117 5.46 -10.38 -9.17
C LEU A 117 6.83 -10.41 -9.87
N ARG A 118 7.92 -10.51 -9.12
CA ARG A 118 9.26 -10.75 -9.68
C ARG A 118 9.47 -12.21 -10.11
N LYS A 119 8.50 -13.11 -9.86
CA LYS A 119 8.57 -14.55 -10.17
C LYS A 119 9.74 -15.25 -9.46
N TRP A 120 10.14 -14.74 -8.30
CA TRP A 120 11.30 -15.25 -7.56
C TRP A 120 10.98 -16.56 -6.85
N ASN A 121 11.97 -17.44 -6.74
CA ASN A 121 11.87 -18.72 -6.03
C ASN A 121 10.66 -19.57 -6.49
N GLY A 122 10.29 -19.46 -7.77
CA GLY A 122 9.14 -20.18 -8.34
C GLY A 122 7.76 -19.67 -7.90
N GLN A 123 7.69 -18.52 -7.20
CA GLN A 123 6.42 -17.88 -6.84
C GLN A 123 5.66 -17.41 -8.08
N LYS A 124 4.33 -17.51 -8.01
CA LYS A 124 3.43 -17.25 -9.14
C LYS A 124 2.21 -16.47 -8.67
N MET A 125 1.63 -15.65 -9.55
CA MET A 125 0.40 -14.92 -9.20
C MET A 125 -0.77 -15.85 -8.86
N ALA A 126 -0.85 -17.06 -9.42
CA ALA A 126 -1.86 -18.06 -9.06
C ALA A 126 -1.88 -18.38 -7.55
N ASN A 127 -0.73 -18.28 -6.86
CA ASN A 127 -0.65 -18.50 -5.41
C ASN A 127 -1.45 -17.44 -4.62
N LEU A 128 -1.69 -16.26 -5.21
CA LEU A 128 -2.40 -15.15 -4.57
C LEU A 128 -3.91 -15.41 -4.38
N LYS A 129 -4.43 -16.56 -4.82
CA LYS A 129 -5.82 -16.97 -4.57
C LYS A 129 -6.20 -16.96 -3.09
N SER A 130 -5.23 -17.26 -2.21
CA SER A 130 -5.38 -17.27 -0.75
C SER A 130 -4.75 -16.05 -0.06
N TRP A 131 -4.48 -14.97 -0.80
CA TRP A 131 -3.76 -13.79 -0.29
C TRP A 131 -4.38 -13.19 0.98
N GLY A 132 -3.53 -12.80 1.94
CA GLY A 132 -3.93 -12.28 3.24
C GLY A 132 -3.51 -13.19 4.39
N GLU A 133 -4.42 -13.50 5.31
CA GLU A 133 -4.10 -14.22 6.56
C GLU A 133 -3.50 -15.62 6.33
N SER A 134 -3.90 -16.33 5.27
CA SER A 134 -3.32 -17.64 4.91
C SER A 134 -1.85 -17.56 4.48
N TRP A 135 -1.34 -16.36 4.20
CA TRP A 135 0.07 -16.09 3.93
C TRP A 135 0.87 -15.72 5.19
N HIS A 136 0.34 -16.07 6.37
CA HIS A 136 0.90 -15.74 7.69
C HIS A 136 0.98 -14.23 7.95
N MET A 137 0.08 -13.48 7.33
CA MET A 137 -0.14 -12.07 7.61
C MET A 137 -1.14 -11.91 8.76
N MET A 138 -1.12 -10.76 9.41
CA MET A 138 -2.02 -10.42 10.50
C MET A 138 -3.49 -10.32 10.05
N PRO A 139 -4.45 -10.30 10.99
CA PRO A 139 -5.85 -10.09 10.65
C PRO A 139 -6.07 -8.83 9.81
N SER A 140 -6.91 -8.90 8.79
CA SER A 140 -7.13 -7.79 7.84
C SER A 140 -7.54 -6.48 8.51
N ASN A 141 -8.32 -6.55 9.59
CA ASN A 141 -8.75 -5.38 10.38
C ASN A 141 -7.64 -4.78 11.25
N LYS A 142 -6.50 -5.46 11.40
CA LYS A 142 -5.28 -4.96 12.07
C LYS A 142 -4.21 -4.51 11.08
N ALA A 143 -4.25 -4.98 9.84
CA ALA A 143 -3.24 -4.69 8.84
C ALA A 143 -3.33 -3.25 8.29
N PHE A 144 -2.18 -2.58 8.25
CA PHE A 144 -1.92 -1.39 7.45
C PHE A 144 -0.91 -1.76 6.37
N VAL A 145 -1.35 -1.81 5.12
CA VAL A 145 -0.63 -2.45 4.00
C VAL A 145 -0.14 -1.43 2.99
N PHE A 146 0.98 -1.75 2.35
CA PHE A 146 1.63 -0.95 1.33
C PHE A 146 2.54 -1.86 0.49
N VAL A 147 2.81 -1.45 -0.76
CA VAL A 147 3.80 -2.13 -1.62
C VAL A 147 5.21 -1.77 -1.16
N ASP A 148 5.46 -0.48 -0.93
CA ASP A 148 6.70 0.09 -0.41
C ASP A 148 6.41 1.19 0.64
N ASN A 149 7.45 1.53 1.41
CA ASN A 149 7.49 2.71 2.28
C ASN A 149 8.78 3.50 1.98
N HIS A 150 8.95 4.62 2.70
CA HIS A 150 10.09 5.49 2.49
C HIS A 150 11.44 4.83 2.80
N ASP A 151 11.51 3.89 3.75
CA ASP A 151 12.74 3.14 4.06
C ASP A 151 13.04 2.08 2.99
N ASN A 152 12.10 1.16 2.77
CA ASN A 152 12.36 -0.04 1.98
C ASN A 152 12.40 0.20 0.48
N GLN A 153 11.88 1.33 -0.01
CA GLN A 153 12.10 1.74 -1.39
C GLN A 153 13.57 2.12 -1.69
N ARG A 154 14.36 2.39 -0.64
CA ARG A 154 15.81 2.66 -0.70
C ARG A 154 16.65 1.43 -0.36
N GLY A 155 16.01 0.32 0.01
CA GLY A 155 16.70 -0.88 0.51
C GLY A 155 16.95 -0.86 2.01
N HIS A 156 16.48 0.16 2.74
CA HIS A 156 16.49 0.18 4.21
C HIS A 156 15.33 -0.64 4.78
N GLY A 157 15.50 -1.21 5.97
CA GLY A 157 14.43 -1.94 6.62
C GLY A 157 14.08 -3.28 5.95
N SER A 158 12.78 -3.55 5.78
CA SER A 158 12.27 -4.90 5.53
C SER A 158 11.90 -5.18 4.07
N GLY A 159 12.21 -6.40 3.62
CA GLY A 159 11.88 -6.92 2.29
C GLY A 159 13.00 -6.83 1.25
N GLY A 160 14.00 -5.97 1.47
CA GLY A 160 15.19 -5.87 0.61
C GLY A 160 14.86 -5.67 -0.87
N SER A 161 15.58 -6.37 -1.74
CA SER A 161 15.44 -6.23 -3.21
C SER A 161 14.11 -6.75 -3.77
N SER A 162 13.29 -7.47 -2.97
CA SER A 162 11.98 -7.93 -3.41
C SER A 162 10.99 -6.77 -3.59
N ILE A 163 11.15 -5.70 -2.82
CA ILE A 163 10.27 -4.54 -2.83
C ILE A 163 10.22 -3.92 -4.23
N LEU A 164 9.00 -3.64 -4.68
CA LEU A 164 8.72 -2.94 -5.92
C LEU A 164 8.51 -1.46 -5.61
N THR A 165 9.10 -0.58 -6.42
CA THR A 165 9.06 0.87 -6.22
C THR A 165 8.81 1.55 -7.57
N PHE A 166 8.69 2.88 -7.57
CA PHE A 166 8.58 3.64 -8.82
C PHE A 166 9.74 3.42 -9.81
N TRP A 167 10.91 2.95 -9.35
CA TRP A 167 12.03 2.56 -10.20
C TRP A 167 11.74 1.32 -11.07
N ASN A 168 10.70 0.55 -10.72
CA ASN A 168 10.20 -0.59 -11.48
C ASN A 168 8.74 -0.33 -11.90
N PRO A 169 8.46 0.73 -12.67
CA PRO A 169 7.11 1.31 -12.78
C PRO A 169 6.09 0.31 -13.33
N ARG A 170 6.50 -0.56 -14.26
CA ARG A 170 5.61 -1.57 -14.86
C ARG A 170 5.07 -2.56 -13.82
N LEU A 171 5.95 -3.20 -13.05
CA LEU A 171 5.56 -4.16 -12.01
C LEU A 171 4.97 -3.46 -10.79
N TYR A 172 5.45 -2.26 -10.45
CA TYR A 172 4.93 -1.48 -9.32
C TYR A 172 3.46 -1.12 -9.50
N LYS A 173 3.06 -0.66 -10.69
CA LYS A 173 1.63 -0.41 -10.99
C LYS A 173 0.78 -1.67 -10.88
N MET A 174 1.29 -2.83 -11.28
CA MET A 174 0.57 -4.10 -11.09
C MET A 174 0.44 -4.47 -9.61
N ALA A 175 1.48 -4.28 -8.81
CA ALA A 175 1.45 -4.54 -7.37
C ALA A 175 0.45 -3.63 -6.65
N VAL A 176 0.49 -2.33 -6.95
CA VAL A 176 -0.45 -1.35 -6.41
C VAL A 176 -1.87 -1.63 -6.88
N GLY A 177 -2.06 -1.97 -8.17
CA GLY A 177 -3.35 -2.37 -8.72
C GLY A 177 -3.93 -3.60 -8.02
N PHE A 178 -3.13 -4.65 -7.82
CA PHE A 178 -3.55 -5.83 -7.05
C PHE A 178 -3.91 -5.46 -5.61
N MET A 179 -3.07 -4.65 -4.94
CA MET A 179 -3.34 -4.20 -3.57
C MET A 179 -4.66 -3.44 -3.44
N LEU A 180 -4.94 -2.52 -4.37
CA LEU A 180 -6.15 -1.72 -4.33
C LEU A 180 -7.39 -2.53 -4.72
N ALA A 181 -7.24 -3.50 -5.62
CA ALA A 181 -8.31 -4.43 -6.00
C ALA A 181 -8.63 -5.48 -4.92
N HIS A 182 -7.67 -5.89 -4.10
CA HIS A 182 -7.84 -6.93 -3.08
C HIS A 182 -8.43 -6.37 -1.77
N PRO A 183 -9.38 -7.05 -1.08
CA PRO A 183 -10.05 -6.49 0.12
C PRO A 183 -9.18 -6.42 1.38
N TYR A 184 -8.05 -7.13 1.41
CA TYR A 184 -7.19 -7.23 2.60
C TYR A 184 -6.55 -5.89 3.01
N GLY A 185 -6.65 -5.56 4.30
CA GLY A 185 -5.94 -4.46 4.95
C GLY A 185 -6.46 -3.06 4.64
N PHE A 186 -5.94 -2.08 5.38
CA PHE A 186 -6.08 -0.66 5.07
C PHE A 186 -4.89 -0.21 4.21
N THR A 187 -5.14 0.25 2.99
CA THR A 187 -4.11 0.49 1.97
C THR A 187 -3.52 1.89 2.08
N ARG A 188 -2.18 1.98 2.06
CA ARG A 188 -1.44 3.23 1.85
C ARG A 188 -0.73 3.18 0.50
N ILE A 189 -0.80 4.28 -0.24
CA ILE A 189 -0.03 4.50 -1.46
C ILE A 189 1.19 5.34 -1.11
N MET A 190 2.35 4.96 -1.63
CA MET A 190 3.56 5.76 -1.53
C MET A 190 3.54 6.87 -2.58
N SER A 191 4.07 8.04 -2.22
CA SER A 191 4.35 9.12 -3.16
C SER A 191 5.75 9.63 -2.88
N SER A 192 6.62 9.55 -3.87
CA SER A 192 8.06 9.66 -3.71
C SER A 192 8.63 10.91 -4.38
N TYR A 193 9.92 11.09 -4.20
CA TYR A 193 10.76 11.96 -5.00
C TYR A 193 11.88 11.14 -5.63
N TRP A 194 12.41 11.65 -6.74
CA TRP A 194 13.57 11.12 -7.43
C TRP A 194 14.85 11.50 -6.68
N TRP A 195 15.80 10.58 -6.60
CA TRP A 195 17.16 10.84 -6.13
C TRP A 195 18.17 10.17 -7.08
N PRO A 196 19.43 10.65 -7.14
CA PRO A 196 20.46 10.08 -8.01
C PRO A 196 20.97 8.76 -7.43
N LYS A 197 20.14 7.72 -7.50
CA LYS A 197 20.46 6.36 -7.02
C LYS A 197 21.76 5.85 -7.64
N ASP A 198 22.70 5.41 -6.80
CA ASP A 198 23.98 4.82 -7.22
C ASP A 198 24.15 3.45 -6.57
N THR A 199 23.77 2.40 -7.29
CA THR A 199 23.80 1.04 -6.75
C THR A 199 25.14 0.36 -7.02
N GLN A 200 25.93 0.17 -5.98
CA GLN A 200 27.20 -0.56 -6.02
C GLN A 200 27.13 -1.77 -5.09
N ASN A 201 27.49 -2.96 -5.60
CA ASN A 201 27.42 -4.23 -4.87
C ASN A 201 26.07 -4.50 -4.18
N GLY A 202 24.96 -4.03 -4.78
CA GLY A 202 23.61 -4.24 -4.27
C GLY A 202 23.12 -3.20 -3.24
N THR A 203 23.96 -2.22 -2.88
CA THR A 203 23.62 -1.13 -1.97
C THR A 203 23.57 0.19 -2.72
N ASP A 204 22.58 1.03 -2.44
CA ASP A 204 22.51 2.39 -2.99
C ASP A 204 23.37 3.34 -2.13
N LEU A 205 24.49 3.81 -2.66
CA LEU A 205 25.39 4.73 -1.95
C LEU A 205 24.78 6.13 -1.74
N ASN A 206 23.67 6.43 -2.41
CA ASN A 206 22.96 7.70 -2.34
C ASN A 206 21.56 7.55 -1.69
N ASP A 207 21.35 6.48 -0.92
CA ASP A 207 20.09 6.23 -0.18
C ASP A 207 19.76 7.30 0.88
N TRP A 208 20.76 8.08 1.32
CA TRP A 208 20.65 9.17 2.29
C TRP A 208 20.09 10.48 1.71
N VAL A 209 19.98 10.58 0.38
CA VAL A 209 19.62 11.85 -0.27
C VAL A 209 18.20 12.29 0.11
N GLY A 210 18.11 13.50 0.66
CA GLY A 210 16.87 14.15 1.07
C GLY A 210 15.95 14.56 -0.10
N PRO A 211 14.80 15.20 0.18
CA PRO A 211 13.87 15.63 -0.85
C PRO A 211 14.49 16.67 -1.79
N PRO A 212 13.89 16.90 -2.98
CA PRO A 212 14.33 17.95 -3.89
C PRO A 212 14.38 19.29 -3.16
N SER A 213 15.57 19.90 -3.11
CA SER A 213 15.83 21.08 -2.28
C SER A 213 16.54 22.17 -3.09
N ASN A 214 16.36 23.42 -2.68
CA ASN A 214 17.11 24.57 -3.17
C ASN A 214 18.50 24.61 -2.51
N SER A 215 19.38 25.49 -3.00
CA SER A 215 20.74 25.64 -2.47
C SER A 215 20.78 26.12 -1.02
N ASP A 216 19.69 26.71 -0.51
CA ASP A 216 19.54 27.15 0.88
C ASP A 216 19.00 26.06 1.83
N GLY A 217 18.76 24.85 1.32
CA GLY A 217 18.22 23.73 2.09
C GLY A 217 16.69 23.72 2.21
N SER A 218 15.98 24.70 1.66
CA SER A 218 14.52 24.68 1.59
C SER A 218 14.02 23.63 0.60
N ILE A 219 12.91 22.95 0.92
CA ILE A 219 12.31 21.94 0.06
C ILE A 219 11.64 22.61 -1.14
N LYS A 220 11.92 22.12 -2.35
CA LYS A 220 11.31 22.62 -3.59
C LYS A 220 9.80 22.36 -3.60
N PRO A 221 8.98 23.31 -4.07
CA PRO A 221 7.54 23.10 -4.18
C PRO A 221 7.23 22.00 -5.20
N VAL A 222 6.12 21.31 -4.99
CA VAL A 222 5.54 20.42 -5.99
C VAL A 222 4.91 21.28 -7.08
N THR A 223 5.45 21.23 -8.30
CA THR A 223 4.81 21.82 -9.48
C THR A 223 3.96 20.76 -10.16
N VAL A 224 2.75 21.14 -10.59
CA VAL A 224 1.83 20.25 -11.32
C VAL A 224 1.77 20.73 -12.77
N TYR A 225 2.06 19.83 -13.71
CA TYR A 225 2.00 20.12 -15.14
C TYR A 225 0.58 19.93 -15.69
N ALA A 226 0.37 20.32 -16.95
CA ALA A 226 -0.94 20.23 -17.61
C ALA A 226 -1.43 18.79 -17.80
N ASP A 227 -0.51 17.82 -17.87
CA ASP A 227 -0.80 16.39 -17.91
C ASP A 227 -0.98 15.78 -16.50
N GLU A 228 -1.15 16.63 -15.49
CA GLU A 228 -1.32 16.30 -14.07
C GLU A 228 -0.12 15.60 -13.39
N THR A 229 0.99 15.40 -14.11
CA THR A 229 2.25 14.91 -13.54
C THR A 229 2.95 15.99 -12.72
N CYS A 230 3.96 15.59 -11.94
CA CYS A 230 4.69 16.50 -11.07
C CYS A 230 6.09 16.85 -11.61
N GLY A 231 6.52 18.07 -11.34
CA GLY A 231 7.87 18.55 -11.62
C GLY A 231 8.76 18.59 -10.38
N ASN A 232 9.91 19.27 -10.50
CA ASN A 232 10.89 19.47 -9.41
C ASN A 232 11.41 18.19 -8.74
N GLY A 233 11.45 17.08 -9.48
CA GLY A 233 11.92 15.79 -8.95
C GLY A 233 10.90 15.05 -8.09
N TRP A 234 9.66 15.52 -7.99
CA TRP A 234 8.58 14.78 -7.34
C TRP A 234 8.04 13.71 -8.30
N ILE A 235 7.94 12.45 -7.84
CA ILE A 235 7.47 11.34 -8.67
C ILE A 235 5.95 11.34 -8.78
N CYS A 236 5.27 11.61 -7.67
CA CYS A 236 3.81 11.66 -7.59
C CYS A 236 3.11 10.41 -8.14
N GLU A 237 3.47 9.22 -7.67
CA GLU A 237 2.83 7.95 -8.06
C GLU A 237 1.32 7.98 -7.85
N HIS A 238 0.85 8.70 -6.82
CA HIS A 238 -0.58 8.91 -6.54
C HIS A 238 -1.35 9.65 -7.66
N ARG A 239 -0.65 10.29 -8.60
CA ARG A 239 -1.21 10.98 -9.79
C ARG A 239 -1.11 10.15 -11.05
N TRP A 240 -0.38 9.04 -11.05
CA TRP A 240 -0.34 8.16 -12.21
C TRP A 240 -1.74 7.60 -12.46
N ASP A 241 -2.22 7.69 -13.70
CA ASP A 241 -3.59 7.33 -14.07
C ASP A 241 -3.97 5.95 -13.56
N GLU A 242 -3.08 4.96 -13.71
CA GLU A 242 -3.36 3.59 -13.33
C GLU A 242 -3.50 3.43 -11.81
N ILE A 243 -2.75 4.21 -11.02
CA ILE A 243 -2.81 4.18 -9.55
C ILE A 243 -4.04 4.94 -9.07
N ARG A 244 -4.28 6.15 -9.59
CA ARG A 244 -5.45 6.97 -9.28
C ARG A 244 -6.75 6.24 -9.62
N SER A 245 -6.84 5.65 -10.81
CA SER A 245 -7.98 4.84 -11.23
C SER A 245 -8.22 3.66 -10.31
N MET A 246 -7.15 3.02 -9.80
CA MET A 246 -7.29 1.92 -8.86
C MET A 246 -7.67 2.37 -7.43
N VAL A 247 -7.37 3.61 -7.04
CA VAL A 247 -7.94 4.23 -5.81
C VAL A 247 -9.45 4.35 -5.97
N ILE A 248 -9.90 4.88 -7.12
CA ILE A 248 -11.33 4.99 -7.44
C ILE A 248 -11.97 3.60 -7.47
N PHE A 249 -11.34 2.63 -8.14
CA PHE A 249 -11.79 1.24 -8.15
C PHE A 249 -12.01 0.72 -6.72
N ARG A 250 -11.04 0.91 -5.82
CA ARG A 250 -11.17 0.49 -4.41
C ARG A 250 -12.35 1.15 -3.72
N ASN A 251 -12.62 2.42 -3.98
CA ASN A 251 -13.78 3.13 -3.43
C ASN A 251 -15.10 2.52 -3.95
N VAL A 252 -15.20 2.26 -5.26
CA VAL A 252 -16.40 1.69 -5.90
C VAL A 252 -16.71 0.28 -5.40
N VAL A 253 -15.68 -0.56 -5.24
CA VAL A 253 -15.86 -1.94 -4.77
C VAL A 253 -15.88 -2.06 -3.24
N SER A 254 -15.36 -1.06 -2.52
CA SER A 254 -15.34 -0.97 -1.06
C SER A 254 -14.89 -2.29 -0.40
N GLU A 255 -15.65 -2.81 0.56
CA GLU A 255 -15.36 -4.05 1.31
C GLU A 255 -15.93 -5.33 0.66
N LYS A 256 -16.38 -5.28 -0.60
CA LYS A 256 -16.99 -6.47 -1.25
C LYS A 256 -16.04 -7.69 -1.26
N PRO A 257 -16.50 -8.93 -1.06
CA PRO A 257 -15.59 -10.08 -1.09
C PRO A 257 -15.05 -10.33 -2.51
N ILE A 258 -13.96 -11.10 -2.58
CA ILE A 258 -13.49 -11.66 -3.86
C ILE A 258 -14.49 -12.69 -4.36
N THR A 259 -14.79 -12.63 -5.65
CA THR A 259 -15.62 -13.60 -6.39
C THR A 259 -14.94 -13.94 -7.71
N ASN A 260 -15.36 -15.01 -8.37
CA ASN A 260 -14.92 -15.34 -9.74
C ASN A 260 -13.39 -15.36 -9.91
N TRP A 261 -12.67 -15.89 -8.93
CA TRP A 261 -11.23 -16.08 -9.07
C TRP A 261 -10.96 -17.05 -10.24
N TRP A 262 -10.07 -16.65 -11.13
CA TRP A 262 -9.54 -17.47 -12.20
C TRP A 262 -8.02 -17.31 -12.25
N ASP A 263 -7.33 -18.41 -12.55
CA ASP A 263 -5.91 -18.40 -12.84
C ASP A 263 -5.56 -19.48 -13.86
N ASN A 264 -4.43 -19.33 -14.54
CA ASN A 264 -3.92 -20.32 -15.49
C ASN A 264 -2.90 -21.28 -14.87
N ASN A 265 -2.91 -21.46 -13.54
CA ASN A 265 -1.86 -22.13 -12.75
C ASN A 265 -0.46 -21.49 -12.88
N ASN A 266 -0.38 -20.24 -13.36
CA ASN A 266 0.86 -19.49 -13.51
C ASN A 266 0.68 -18.00 -13.16
N ASN A 267 1.06 -17.06 -14.03
CA ASN A 267 1.02 -15.63 -13.72
C ASN A 267 -0.07 -14.86 -14.47
N GLN A 268 -1.08 -15.56 -15.00
CA GLN A 268 -2.32 -14.94 -15.45
C GLN A 268 -3.40 -15.21 -14.41
N VAL A 269 -3.96 -14.14 -13.85
CA VAL A 269 -5.00 -14.23 -12.82
C VAL A 269 -6.07 -13.18 -13.05
N ALA A 270 -7.28 -13.47 -12.59
CA ALA A 270 -8.39 -12.55 -12.61
C ALA A 270 -9.29 -12.78 -11.40
N PHE A 271 -9.97 -11.73 -10.96
CA PHE A 271 -11.00 -11.86 -9.94
C PHE A 271 -11.96 -10.67 -9.96
N GLY A 272 -13.16 -10.92 -9.47
CA GLY A 272 -14.20 -9.92 -9.25
C GLY A 272 -14.31 -9.48 -7.79
N ARG A 273 -14.99 -8.36 -7.59
CA ARG A 273 -15.43 -7.84 -6.29
C ARG A 273 -16.95 -7.78 -6.27
N ALA A 274 -17.58 -8.92 -6.02
CA ALA A 274 -19.02 -9.16 -5.90
C ALA A 274 -19.93 -8.19 -6.70
N GLY A 275 -19.79 -8.23 -8.03
CA GLY A 275 -20.62 -7.47 -8.97
C GLY A 275 -20.37 -5.96 -9.04
N LYS A 276 -19.28 -5.47 -8.44
CA LYS A 276 -18.90 -4.04 -8.48
C LYS A 276 -17.68 -3.76 -9.33
N GLY A 277 -16.73 -4.69 -9.41
CA GLY A 277 -15.54 -4.55 -10.25
C GLY A 277 -14.92 -5.90 -10.61
N PHE A 278 -14.07 -5.89 -11.63
CA PHE A 278 -13.33 -7.06 -12.10
C PHE A 278 -11.94 -6.62 -12.59
N VAL A 279 -10.93 -7.40 -12.25
CA VAL A 279 -9.53 -7.16 -12.66
C VAL A 279 -8.94 -8.40 -13.30
N VAL A 280 -8.05 -8.19 -14.27
CA VAL A 280 -7.31 -9.25 -14.98
C VAL A 280 -5.85 -8.84 -15.09
N PHE A 281 -4.93 -9.71 -14.69
CA PHE A 281 -3.49 -9.48 -14.75
C PHE A 281 -2.83 -10.52 -15.65
N ASN A 282 -1.83 -10.10 -16.44
CA ASN A 282 -0.96 -10.97 -17.21
C ASN A 282 0.51 -10.67 -16.89
N ASN A 283 1.11 -11.45 -15.99
CA ASN A 283 2.54 -11.38 -15.70
C ASN A 283 3.31 -12.63 -16.23
N ASP A 284 2.69 -13.38 -17.14
CA ASP A 284 3.37 -14.41 -17.92
C ASP A 284 4.11 -13.79 -19.11
N ASP A 285 5.05 -14.54 -19.70
CA ASP A 285 5.77 -14.15 -20.91
C ASP A 285 5.03 -14.57 -22.20
N ARG A 286 3.68 -14.60 -22.14
CA ARG A 286 2.77 -14.94 -23.25
C ARG A 286 1.47 -14.15 -23.19
N ASN A 287 0.85 -13.95 -24.35
CA ASN A 287 -0.42 -13.24 -24.45
C ASN A 287 -1.54 -13.97 -23.67
N LEU A 288 -2.42 -13.19 -23.07
CA LEU A 288 -3.67 -13.64 -22.47
C LEU A 288 -4.80 -13.38 -23.46
N SER A 289 -5.63 -14.39 -23.70
CA SER A 289 -6.88 -14.28 -24.47
C SER A 289 -7.88 -15.28 -23.90
N VAL A 290 -8.81 -14.83 -23.07
CA VAL A 290 -9.72 -15.72 -22.33
C VAL A 290 -11.08 -15.04 -22.07
N ILE A 291 -12.15 -15.84 -22.07
CA ILE A 291 -13.50 -15.40 -21.72
C ILE A 291 -13.76 -15.77 -20.25
N LEU A 292 -14.10 -14.79 -19.42
CA LEU A 292 -14.21 -14.96 -17.96
C LEU A 292 -15.56 -14.52 -17.43
N PRO A 293 -16.11 -15.21 -16.39
CA PRO A 293 -17.31 -14.76 -15.68
C PRO A 293 -16.96 -13.56 -14.80
N THR A 294 -17.35 -12.36 -15.21
CA THR A 294 -17.00 -11.14 -14.46
C THR A 294 -17.85 -10.99 -13.20
N GLY A 295 -19.11 -11.43 -13.25
CA GLY A 295 -20.14 -11.14 -12.25
C GLY A 295 -20.69 -9.71 -12.33
N LEU A 296 -20.26 -8.92 -13.32
CA LEU A 296 -20.78 -7.58 -13.58
C LEU A 296 -22.06 -7.64 -14.41
N PRO A 297 -22.95 -6.64 -14.30
CA PRO A 297 -24.07 -6.48 -15.21
C PRO A 297 -23.61 -6.33 -16.66
N ALA A 298 -24.40 -6.82 -17.62
CA ALA A 298 -24.12 -6.70 -19.04
C ALA A 298 -23.99 -5.24 -19.48
N GLY A 299 -23.05 -4.93 -20.37
CA GLY A 299 -22.77 -3.57 -20.83
C GLY A 299 -21.36 -3.42 -21.37
N VAL A 300 -21.05 -2.21 -21.83
CA VAL A 300 -19.69 -1.82 -22.26
C VAL A 300 -19.01 -1.09 -21.12
N TYR A 301 -17.80 -1.52 -20.78
CA TYR A 301 -17.01 -0.95 -19.68
C TYR A 301 -15.70 -0.40 -20.22
N CYS A 302 -15.29 0.76 -19.72
CA CYS A 302 -13.97 1.32 -19.99
C CYS A 302 -12.94 0.67 -19.08
N ASP A 303 -11.85 0.18 -19.66
CA ASP A 303 -10.67 -0.20 -18.90
C ASP A 303 -10.01 1.06 -18.32
N VAL A 304 -10.00 1.16 -16.99
CA VAL A 304 -9.49 2.33 -16.27
C VAL A 304 -7.96 2.34 -16.15
N ILE A 305 -7.28 1.33 -16.69
CA ILE A 305 -5.82 1.22 -16.72
C ILE A 305 -5.24 1.78 -18.03
N SER A 306 -5.83 1.45 -19.17
CA SER A 306 -5.42 1.98 -20.47
C SER A 306 -6.03 3.34 -20.82
N GLY A 307 -7.07 3.77 -20.09
CA GLY A 307 -7.71 5.06 -20.28
C GLY A 307 -8.76 5.33 -19.21
N GLN A 308 -9.82 6.06 -19.58
CA GLN A 308 -10.90 6.46 -18.68
C GLN A 308 -12.23 6.57 -19.42
N LYS A 309 -13.31 6.72 -18.66
CA LYS A 309 -14.64 7.04 -19.18
C LYS A 309 -14.78 8.55 -19.33
N GLU A 310 -15.03 9.02 -20.55
CA GLU A 310 -15.32 10.42 -20.86
C GLU A 310 -16.72 10.53 -21.48
N GLY A 311 -17.69 10.94 -20.66
CA GLY A 311 -19.09 10.98 -21.06
C GLY A 311 -19.62 9.60 -21.46
N LYS A 312 -19.83 9.40 -22.78
CA LYS A 312 -20.34 8.15 -23.37
C LYS A 312 -19.28 7.36 -24.14
N ALA A 313 -18.00 7.69 -23.98
CA ALA A 313 -16.90 7.03 -24.66
C ALA A 313 -15.83 6.57 -23.68
N CYS A 314 -15.04 5.58 -24.10
CA CYS A 314 -13.82 5.16 -23.43
C CYS A 314 -12.62 5.67 -24.22
N THR A 315 -11.64 6.25 -23.55
CA THR A 315 -10.39 6.68 -24.20
C THR A 315 -9.39 5.53 -24.39
N GLY A 316 -9.57 4.45 -23.63
CA GLY A 316 -8.77 3.22 -23.69
C GLY A 316 -9.56 2.02 -24.19
N ILE A 317 -9.16 0.83 -23.74
CA ILE A 317 -9.77 -0.45 -24.09
C ILE A 317 -11.23 -0.49 -23.62
N GLN A 318 -12.11 -1.08 -24.45
CA GLN A 318 -13.50 -1.36 -24.10
C GLN A 318 -13.69 -2.86 -23.83
N ILE A 319 -14.39 -3.18 -22.75
CA ILE A 319 -14.74 -4.55 -22.40
C ILE A 319 -16.25 -4.73 -22.51
N HIS A 320 -16.68 -5.66 -23.36
CA HIS A 320 -18.08 -6.02 -23.53
C HIS A 320 -18.43 -7.17 -22.57
N VAL A 321 -19.26 -6.88 -21.58
CA VAL A 321 -19.86 -7.88 -20.69
C VAL A 321 -21.19 -8.32 -21.29
N ALA A 322 -21.29 -9.58 -21.66
CA ALA A 322 -22.50 -10.18 -22.24
C ALA A 322 -23.62 -10.33 -21.20
N ALA A 323 -24.84 -10.65 -21.67
CA ALA A 323 -26.03 -10.85 -20.82
C ALA A 323 -25.83 -11.90 -19.70
N ASN A 324 -25.00 -12.91 -19.95
CA ASN A 324 -24.65 -13.96 -18.98
C ASN A 324 -23.46 -13.58 -18.07
N GLY A 325 -22.99 -12.33 -18.09
CA GLY A 325 -21.89 -11.83 -17.26
C GLY A 325 -20.49 -12.21 -17.74
N MET A 326 -20.35 -12.88 -18.89
CA MET A 326 -19.06 -13.26 -19.46
C MET A 326 -18.46 -12.08 -20.26
N ALA A 327 -17.14 -11.92 -20.21
CA ALA A 327 -16.41 -10.96 -21.05
C ALA A 327 -15.10 -11.56 -21.57
N HIS A 328 -14.73 -11.20 -22.79
CA HIS A 328 -13.45 -11.58 -23.39
C HIS A 328 -12.39 -10.55 -23.03
N PHE A 329 -11.26 -11.02 -22.51
CA PHE A 329 -10.10 -10.21 -22.18
C PHE A 329 -8.92 -10.62 -23.05
N GLN A 330 -8.23 -9.63 -23.60
CA GLN A 330 -7.00 -9.80 -24.36
C GLN A 330 -5.93 -8.88 -23.79
N ILE A 331 -4.81 -9.44 -23.34
CA ILE A 331 -3.70 -8.66 -22.77
C ILE A 331 -2.39 -9.14 -23.39
N ASN A 332 -1.75 -8.27 -24.17
CA ASN A 332 -0.42 -8.53 -24.71
C ASN A 332 0.60 -8.54 -23.54
N TYR A 333 1.46 -9.55 -23.47
CA TYR A 333 2.47 -9.64 -22.39
C TYR A 333 3.53 -8.53 -22.46
N GLN A 334 3.65 -7.83 -23.58
CA GLN A 334 4.51 -6.66 -23.78
C GLN A 334 3.77 -5.34 -23.58
N ALA A 335 2.47 -5.36 -23.23
CA ALA A 335 1.71 -4.15 -22.96
C ALA A 335 2.40 -3.31 -21.87
N LYS A 336 2.33 -1.98 -22.04
CA LYS A 336 2.85 -1.00 -21.08
C LYS A 336 2.32 -1.27 -19.67
N HIS A 337 1.03 -1.61 -19.58
CA HIS A 337 0.35 -2.03 -18.35
C HIS A 337 -0.36 -3.37 -18.64
N PRO A 338 0.22 -4.51 -18.24
CA PRO A 338 -0.33 -5.82 -18.62
C PRO A 338 -1.41 -6.26 -17.62
N PHE A 339 -2.34 -5.37 -17.33
CA PHE A 339 -3.53 -5.65 -16.53
C PHE A 339 -4.68 -4.72 -16.93
N ILE A 340 -5.91 -5.20 -16.77
CA ILE A 340 -7.15 -4.49 -17.08
C ILE A 340 -7.97 -4.40 -15.80
N ALA A 341 -8.65 -3.28 -15.59
CA ALA A 341 -9.60 -3.10 -14.51
C ALA A 341 -10.88 -2.43 -15.00
N ILE A 342 -12.04 -3.00 -14.66
CA ILE A 342 -13.36 -2.47 -14.98
C ILE A 342 -14.24 -2.45 -13.74
N HIS A 343 -15.09 -1.44 -13.60
CA HIS A 343 -16.04 -1.34 -12.48
C HIS A 343 -17.33 -0.66 -12.91
N VAL A 344 -18.37 -0.77 -12.07
CA VAL A 344 -19.73 -0.31 -12.40
C VAL A 344 -19.87 1.18 -12.75
N GLU A 345 -18.97 2.03 -12.26
CA GLU A 345 -18.97 3.46 -12.60
C GLU A 345 -18.23 3.77 -13.92
N ALA A 346 -17.39 2.85 -14.39
CA ALA A 346 -16.73 2.91 -15.70
C ALA A 346 -17.57 2.28 -16.83
N ARG A 347 -18.82 1.90 -16.55
CA ARG A 347 -19.78 1.39 -17.55
C ARG A 347 -20.36 2.54 -18.38
N LEU A 348 -20.45 2.39 -19.71
CA LEU A 348 -21.10 3.33 -20.62
C LEU A 348 -22.63 3.32 -20.52
#